data_AF-A0A1L5FDU3-F1
#
_entry.id   AF-A0A1L5FDU3-F1
#
_cell.length_a   1.000
_cell.length_b   1.000
_cell.length_c   1.000
_cell.angle_alpha   90.00
_cell.angle_beta   90.00
_cell.angle_gamma   90.00
#
_symmetry.space_group_name_H-M   'P 1'
#
loop_
_entity.id
_entity.type
_entity.pdbx_description
1 polymer ?
#
loop_
_entity_poly.entity_id
_entity_poly.type
_entity_poly.pdbx_seq_one_letter_code
_entity_poly.pdbx_strand_id
1 'polypeptide(L)'
;MKKSVPAEIKKMLNSNSQKLSYFVKWYVDSDRSEESYNKEIKHNCGVEYETVMSDWLLKSDVQEAIKAYLKSSKTLKMLDIYNSMYKKAVNKGDVSSAKWCEEFFKSDFFGGSEDEINNYLSGIHIPGLGKGGK
;
A
#
# COMPACT_ATOMS: atom_id res chain seq x y z
N MET A 1 11.64 -8.90 -11.34
CA MET A 1 12.35 -9.01 -10.05
C MET A 1 11.36 -9.37 -8.96
N LYS A 2 11.55 -10.49 -8.25
CA LYS A 2 10.76 -10.81 -7.04
C LYS A 2 11.15 -9.79 -5.97
N LYS A 3 10.40 -8.68 -5.85
CA LYS A 3 10.60 -7.70 -4.78
C LYS A 3 10.43 -8.45 -3.44
N SER A 4 11.52 -8.69 -2.73
CA SER A 4 11.50 -9.31 -1.41
C SER A 4 10.85 -8.35 -0.42
N VAL A 5 10.06 -8.88 0.53
CA VAL A 5 9.47 -8.05 1.60
C VAL A 5 10.60 -7.41 2.41
N PRO A 6 10.57 -6.08 2.69
CA PRO A 6 11.60 -5.41 3.47
C PRO A 6 11.79 -6.08 4.84
N ALA A 7 13.04 -6.14 5.31
CA ALA A 7 13.40 -6.86 6.53
C ALA A 7 12.72 -6.27 7.79
N GLU A 8 12.45 -4.97 7.79
CA GLU A 8 11.76 -4.27 8.89
C GLU A 8 10.31 -4.71 9.03
N ILE A 9 9.59 -4.86 7.90
CA ILE A 9 8.20 -5.36 7.88
C ILE A 9 8.13 -6.79 8.41
N LYS A 10 9.14 -7.62 8.12
CA LYS A 10 9.21 -9.00 8.64
C LYS A 10 9.38 -9.05 10.16
N LYS A 11 10.07 -8.07 10.76
CA LYS A 11 10.29 -8.00 12.22
C LYS A 11 9.04 -7.61 12.99
N MET A 12 8.08 -6.95 12.34
CA MET A 12 6.81 -6.54 12.94
C MET A 12 5.82 -7.71 13.07
N LEU A 13 6.05 -8.82 12.37
CA LEU A 13 5.15 -9.97 12.30
C LEU A 13 5.63 -11.08 13.25
N ASN A 14 4.73 -11.64 14.06
CA ASN A 14 5.03 -12.70 15.05
C ASN A 14 5.28 -14.09 14.42
N SER A 15 5.08 -15.19 15.17
CA SER A 15 5.34 -16.61 14.82
C SER A 15 4.52 -17.15 13.62
N ASN A 16 4.65 -16.52 12.47
CA ASN A 16 4.46 -17.02 11.10
C ASN A 16 4.95 -15.94 10.09
N SER A 17 6.01 -15.21 10.48
CA SER A 17 6.44 -13.94 9.87
C SER A 17 6.61 -14.03 8.36
N GLN A 18 7.04 -15.17 7.85
CA GLN A 18 7.27 -15.35 6.42
C GLN A 18 5.95 -15.39 5.62
N LYS A 19 4.95 -16.18 6.04
CA LYS A 19 3.65 -16.27 5.36
C LYS A 19 2.89 -14.95 5.42
N LEU A 20 2.85 -14.35 6.61
CA LEU A 20 2.23 -13.04 6.82
C LEU A 20 2.92 -11.96 5.98
N SER A 21 4.24 -12.03 5.82
CA SER A 21 4.98 -11.05 5.00
C SER A 21 4.57 -11.08 3.53
N TYR A 22 4.31 -12.27 2.97
CA TYR A 22 3.82 -12.41 1.60
C TYR A 22 2.42 -11.79 1.46
N PHE A 23 1.54 -12.06 2.42
CA PHE A 23 0.20 -11.48 2.46
C PHE A 23 0.26 -9.95 2.56
N VAL A 24 1.02 -9.38 3.51
CA VAL A 24 1.16 -7.93 3.69
C VAL A 24 1.63 -7.25 2.41
N LYS A 25 2.66 -7.81 1.77
CA LYS A 25 3.18 -7.26 0.52
C LYS A 25 2.14 -7.32 -0.60
N TRP A 26 1.53 -8.48 -0.81
CA TRP A 26 0.49 -8.66 -1.83
C TRP A 26 -0.67 -7.69 -1.58
N TYR A 27 -1.17 -7.58 -0.34
CA TYR A 27 -2.28 -6.71 0.01
C TYR A 27 -2.02 -5.24 -0.33
N VAL A 28 -0.75 -4.80 -0.22
CA VAL A 28 -0.35 -3.43 -0.56
C VAL A 28 -0.11 -3.26 -2.06
N ASP A 29 0.46 -4.25 -2.75
CA ASP A 29 0.93 -4.10 -4.13
C ASP A 29 -0.07 -4.61 -5.19
N SER A 30 -1.15 -5.31 -4.81
CA SER A 30 -2.12 -5.92 -5.73
C SER A 30 -3.47 -5.20 -5.76
N ASP A 31 -4.37 -5.68 -6.64
CA ASP A 31 -5.79 -5.29 -6.69
C ASP A 31 -6.65 -5.95 -5.61
N ARG A 32 -6.04 -6.84 -4.80
CA ARG A 32 -6.66 -7.60 -3.71
C ARG A 32 -7.76 -8.56 -4.16
N SER A 33 -7.84 -8.87 -5.45
CA SER A 33 -8.78 -9.87 -5.96
C SER A 33 -8.40 -11.27 -5.49
N GLU A 34 -9.41 -12.13 -5.32
CA GLU A 34 -9.18 -13.56 -5.05
C GLU A 34 -8.33 -14.20 -6.17
N GLU A 35 -8.56 -13.79 -7.43
CA GLU A 35 -7.79 -14.27 -8.58
C GLU A 35 -6.29 -13.94 -8.44
N SER A 36 -5.94 -12.68 -8.11
CA SER A 36 -4.55 -12.28 -7.86
C SER A 36 -3.96 -13.04 -6.68
N TYR A 37 -4.72 -13.20 -5.58
CA TYR A 37 -4.25 -13.96 -4.42
C TYR A 37 -3.90 -15.41 -4.78
N ASN A 38 -4.82 -16.11 -5.43
CA ASN A 38 -4.70 -17.51 -5.82
C ASN A 38 -3.53 -17.72 -6.77
N LYS A 39 -3.35 -16.80 -7.73
CA LYS A 39 -2.27 -16.85 -8.71
C LYS A 39 -0.89 -16.54 -8.13
N GLU A 40 -0.81 -15.53 -7.26
CA GLU A 40 0.48 -14.95 -6.89
C GLU A 40 1.04 -15.47 -5.58
N ILE A 41 0.22 -15.66 -4.55
CA ILE A 41 0.71 -15.87 -3.18
C ILE A 41 0.04 -17.00 -2.39
N LYS A 42 -1.06 -17.59 -2.87
CA LYS A 42 -1.73 -18.72 -2.17
C LYS A 42 -0.77 -19.87 -1.85
N HIS A 43 0.11 -20.21 -2.78
CA HIS A 43 1.14 -21.25 -2.57
C HIS A 43 2.18 -20.89 -1.49
N ASN A 44 2.40 -19.60 -1.22
CA ASN A 44 3.30 -19.14 -0.15
C ASN A 44 2.58 -19.04 1.20
N CYS A 45 1.32 -18.59 1.21
CA CYS A 45 0.53 -18.45 2.42
C CYS A 45 0.01 -19.80 2.93
N GLY A 46 -0.35 -20.72 2.04
CA GLY A 46 -0.86 -22.05 2.36
C GLY A 46 -2.21 -22.03 3.08
N VAL A 47 -3.01 -20.98 2.85
CA VAL A 47 -4.35 -20.77 3.41
C VAL A 47 -5.25 -20.15 2.33
N GLU A 48 -6.56 -20.34 2.48
CA GLU A 48 -7.56 -19.83 1.54
C GLU A 48 -7.71 -18.30 1.63
N TYR A 49 -8.20 -17.71 0.54
CA TYR A 49 -8.37 -16.27 0.41
C TYR A 49 -9.28 -15.71 1.50
N GLU A 50 -10.40 -16.38 1.78
CA GLU A 50 -11.36 -16.00 2.80
C GLU A 50 -10.68 -15.91 4.16
N THR A 51 -9.85 -16.90 4.51
CA THR A 51 -9.14 -16.95 5.80
C THR A 51 -8.18 -15.79 5.96
N VAL A 52 -7.42 -15.41 4.92
CA VAL A 52 -6.50 -14.27 5.06
C VAL A 52 -7.26 -12.95 5.17
N MET A 53 -8.39 -12.82 4.48
CA MET A 53 -9.19 -11.61 4.47
C MET A 53 -10.05 -11.46 5.74
N SER A 54 -10.53 -12.55 6.33
CA SER A 54 -11.32 -12.54 7.57
C SER A 54 -10.45 -12.53 8.82
N ASP A 55 -9.35 -13.28 8.84
CA ASP A 55 -8.62 -13.53 10.08
C ASP A 55 -7.31 -12.75 10.13
N TRP A 56 -6.50 -12.85 9.07
CA TRP A 56 -5.16 -12.23 9.10
C TRP A 56 -5.24 -10.71 9.02
N LEU A 57 -6.16 -10.18 8.21
CA LEU A 57 -6.36 -8.74 8.08
C LEU A 57 -6.78 -8.07 9.40
N LEU A 58 -7.40 -8.82 10.33
CA LEU A 58 -7.81 -8.32 11.63
C LEU A 58 -6.70 -8.37 12.69
N LYS A 59 -5.56 -9.01 12.39
CA LYS A 59 -4.43 -9.07 13.34
C LYS A 59 -3.73 -7.72 13.40
N SER A 60 -3.50 -7.21 14.62
CA SER A 60 -2.88 -5.89 14.83
C SER A 60 -1.48 -5.80 14.22
N ASP A 61 -0.66 -6.85 14.35
CA ASP A 61 0.70 -6.91 13.78
C ASP A 61 0.69 -6.86 12.25
N VAL A 62 -0.26 -7.54 11.61
CA VAL A 62 -0.48 -7.48 10.15
C VAL A 62 -0.90 -6.08 9.72
N GLN A 63 -1.83 -5.46 10.45
CA GLN A 63 -2.29 -4.10 10.14
C GLN A 63 -1.18 -3.05 10.30
N GLU A 64 -0.38 -3.16 11.35
CA GLU A 64 0.79 -2.31 11.56
C GLU A 64 1.85 -2.52 10.46
N ALA A 65 2.09 -3.77 10.07
CA ALA A 65 2.99 -4.10 8.96
C ALA A 65 2.48 -3.55 7.62
N ILE A 66 1.18 -3.59 7.34
CA ILE A 66 0.56 -2.96 6.15
C ILE A 66 0.81 -1.45 6.16
N LYS A 67 0.59 -0.78 7.29
CA LYS A 67 0.85 0.66 7.43
C LYS A 67 2.31 1.00 7.19
N ALA A 68 3.24 0.24 7.79
CA ALA A 68 4.67 0.46 7.61
C ALA A 68 5.11 0.22 6.15
N TYR A 69 4.54 -0.78 5.47
CA TYR A 69 4.82 -1.03 4.06
C TYR A 69 4.26 0.10 3.18
N LEU A 70 3.04 0.57 3.46
CA LEU A 70 2.48 1.74 2.77
C LEU A 70 3.35 2.99 2.98
N LYS A 71 3.82 3.23 4.21
CA LYS A 71 4.70 4.36 4.52
C LYS A 71 6.04 4.28 3.78
N SER A 72 6.65 3.10 3.68
CA SER A 72 7.91 2.93 2.95
C SER A 72 7.74 2.96 1.42
N SER A 73 6.59 2.55 0.89
CA SER A 73 6.29 2.58 -0.54
C SER A 73 5.61 3.86 -1.03
N LYS A 74 5.23 4.77 -0.12
CA LYS A 74 4.44 5.98 -0.40
C LYS A 74 4.99 6.82 -1.55
N THR A 75 6.30 7.09 -1.53
CA THR A 75 6.96 7.95 -2.51
C THR A 75 6.89 7.34 -3.90
N LEU A 76 7.16 6.04 -4.01
CA LEU A 76 7.09 5.32 -5.29
C LEU A 76 5.65 5.29 -5.83
N LYS A 77 4.66 5.03 -4.97
CA LYS A 77 3.25 5.02 -5.37
C LYS A 77 2.76 6.40 -5.84
N MET A 78 3.18 7.47 -5.18
CA MET A 78 2.88 8.84 -5.63
C MET A 78 3.53 9.16 -6.97
N LEU A 79 4.77 8.69 -7.21
CA LEU A 79 5.41 8.80 -8.52
C LEU A 79 4.65 8.03 -9.61
N ASP A 80 4.11 6.85 -9.30
CA ASP A 80 3.29 6.08 -10.24
C ASP A 80 1.99 6.81 -10.61
N ILE A 81 1.33 7.44 -9.63
CA ILE A 81 0.16 8.30 -9.87
C ILE A 81 0.55 9.50 -10.73
N TYR A 82 1.65 10.19 -10.39
CA TYR A 82 2.15 11.31 -11.18
C TYR A 82 2.40 10.91 -12.63
N ASN A 83 3.10 9.80 -12.86
CA ASN A 83 3.35 9.28 -14.20
C ASN A 83 2.05 8.95 -14.96
N SER A 84 1.04 8.41 -14.27
CA SER A 84 -0.26 8.10 -14.85
C SER A 84 -1.02 9.36 -15.27
N MET A 85 -1.06 10.38 -14.40
CA MET A 85 -1.70 11.66 -14.69
C MET A 85 -0.96 12.42 -15.80
N TYR A 86 0.37 12.44 -15.76
CA TYR A 86 1.19 13.05 -16.78
C TYR A 86 0.94 12.42 -18.16
N LYS A 87 0.87 11.08 -18.23
CA LYS A 87 0.53 10.38 -19.49
C LYS A 87 -0.85 10.77 -20.01
N LYS A 88 -1.86 10.94 -19.14
CA LYS A 88 -3.19 11.40 -19.56
C LYS A 88 -3.15 12.85 -20.05
N ALA A 89 -2.44 13.72 -19.34
CA ALA A 89 -2.27 15.11 -19.73
C ALA A 89 -1.62 15.23 -21.11
N VAL A 90 -0.47 14.57 -21.32
CA VAL A 90 0.31 14.68 -22.56
C VAL A 90 -0.34 13.94 -23.72
N ASN A 91 -0.75 12.68 -23.53
CA ASN A 91 -1.18 11.84 -24.65
C ASN A 91 -2.66 11.98 -24.99
N LYS A 92 -3.48 12.43 -24.03
CA LYS A 92 -4.94 12.54 -24.21
C LYS A 92 -5.44 13.98 -24.14
N GLY A 93 -4.55 14.95 -23.87
CA GLY A 93 -4.95 16.35 -23.70
C GLY A 93 -5.85 16.57 -22.48
N ASP A 94 -5.78 15.69 -21.48
CA ASP A 94 -6.62 15.77 -20.28
C ASP A 94 -6.19 16.95 -19.40
N VAL A 95 -6.94 18.06 -19.51
CA VAL A 95 -6.67 19.33 -18.81
C VAL A 95 -6.74 19.16 -17.29
N SER A 96 -7.64 18.31 -16.79
CA SER A 96 -7.77 18.04 -15.36
C SER A 96 -6.52 17.32 -14.84
N SER A 97 -6.01 16.35 -15.59
CA SER A 97 -4.76 15.66 -15.26
C SER A 97 -3.55 16.60 -15.37
N ALA A 98 -3.55 17.52 -16.34
CA ALA A 98 -2.50 18.54 -16.47
C ALA A 98 -2.46 19.48 -15.26
N LYS A 99 -3.64 19.97 -14.83
CA LYS A 99 -3.79 20.80 -13.63
C LYS A 99 -3.33 20.06 -12.37
N TRP A 100 -3.72 18.81 -12.20
CA TRP A 100 -3.27 18.00 -11.07
C TRP A 100 -1.73 17.84 -11.07
N CYS A 101 -1.11 17.63 -12.23
CA CYS A 101 0.36 17.52 -12.32
C CYS A 101 1.06 18.83 -11.96
N GLU A 102 0.50 19.97 -12.39
CA GLU A 102 1.02 21.30 -12.03
C GLU A 102 0.93 21.55 -10.52
N GLU A 103 -0.21 21.25 -9.90
CA GLU A 103 -0.41 21.35 -8.45
C GLU A 103 0.54 20.42 -7.69
N PHE A 104 0.69 19.17 -8.15
CA PHE A 104 1.61 18.20 -7.56
C PHE A 104 3.07 18.65 -7.66
N PHE A 105 3.48 19.23 -8.79
CA PHE A 105 4.84 19.76 -8.96
C PHE A 105 5.13 20.94 -8.01
N LYS A 106 4.11 21.74 -7.69
CA LYS A 106 4.20 22.85 -6.73
C LYS A 106 4.07 22.39 -5.27
N SER A 107 3.67 21.15 -5.03
CA SER A 107 3.54 20.61 -3.68
C SER A 107 4.89 20.36 -3.01
N ASP A 108 4.89 20.26 -1.69
CA ASP A 108 6.09 19.96 -0.89
C ASP A 108 6.61 18.53 -1.09
N PHE A 109 5.96 17.71 -1.93
CA PHE A 109 6.41 16.35 -2.25
C PHE A 109 7.86 16.33 -2.77
N PHE A 110 8.25 17.33 -3.56
CA PHE A 110 9.64 17.51 -4.01
C PHE A 110 10.46 18.40 -3.06
N GLY A 111 9.81 19.11 -2.13
CA GLY A 111 10.40 20.02 -1.15
C GLY A 111 10.85 19.36 0.16
N GLY A 112 10.48 18.10 0.40
CA GLY A 112 11.02 17.28 1.48
C GLY A 112 10.23 17.28 2.81
N SER A 113 9.00 17.80 2.85
CA SER A 113 8.20 17.77 4.09
C SER A 113 7.49 16.41 4.26
N GLU A 114 7.69 15.77 5.42
CA GLU A 114 7.13 14.45 5.73
C GLU A 114 5.62 14.47 6.06
N ASP A 115 5.04 15.65 6.29
CA ASP A 115 3.79 15.82 7.06
C ASP A 115 2.50 15.65 6.26
N GLU A 116 2.42 16.09 5.00
CA GLU A 116 1.18 15.95 4.22
C GLU A 116 0.79 14.48 3.99
N ILE A 117 1.77 13.59 3.96
CA ILE A 117 1.53 12.18 3.67
C ILE A 117 1.07 11.42 4.92
N ASN A 118 1.46 11.86 6.13
CA ASN A 118 0.89 11.31 7.37
C ASN A 118 -0.62 11.58 7.44
N ASN A 119 -1.06 12.75 6.97
CA ASN A 119 -2.48 13.10 6.87
C ASN A 119 -3.23 12.22 5.86
N TYR A 120 -2.65 11.94 4.69
CA TYR A 120 -3.25 11.02 3.71
C TYR A 120 -3.44 9.60 4.27
N LEU A 121 -2.42 9.06 4.96
CA LEU A 121 -2.48 7.72 5.55
C LEU A 121 -3.48 7.61 6.71
N SER A 122 -3.77 8.71 7.41
CA SER A 122 -4.79 8.76 8.46
C SER A 122 -6.22 8.53 7.94
N GLY A 123 -6.45 8.76 6.64
CA GLY A 123 -7.74 8.58 5.99
C GLY A 123 -8.01 7.18 5.46
N ILE A 124 -7.02 6.28 5.46
CA ILE A 124 -7.21 4.90 4.98
C ILE A 124 -7.93 4.08 6.05
N HIS A 125 -9.19 3.73 5.79
CA HIS A 125 -9.96 2.84 6.65
C HIS A 125 -9.54 1.37 6.42
N ILE A 126 -8.79 0.82 7.36
CA ILE A 126 -8.49 -0.62 7.42
C ILE A 126 -9.51 -1.26 8.37
N PRO A 127 -10.26 -2.30 7.97
CA PRO A 127 -11.25 -2.95 8.83
C PRO A 127 -10.67 -3.33 10.19
N GLY A 128 -11.36 -2.98 11.28
CA GLY A 128 -10.93 -3.27 12.65
C GLY A 128 -9.98 -2.23 13.28
N LEU A 129 -9.38 -1.33 12.49
CA LEU A 129 -8.76 -0.10 12.98
C LEU A 129 -9.82 0.99 13.14
N GLY A 130 -10.77 0.75 14.04
CA GLY A 130 -11.64 1.79 14.56
C GLY A 130 -10.80 2.83 15.30
N LYS A 131 -11.10 4.12 15.13
CA LYS A 131 -10.47 5.26 15.80
C LYS A 131 -10.26 4.96 17.30
N GLY A 132 -9.05 4.54 17.65
CA GLY A 132 -8.62 4.38 19.02
C GLY A 132 -7.73 5.55 19.39
N GLY A 133 -8.30 6.54 20.09
CA GLY A 133 -7.53 7.43 20.95
C GLY A 133 -7.76 8.93 20.79
N LYS A 134 -8.77 9.41 21.54
CA LYS A 134 -9.07 10.79 21.98
C LYS A 134 -9.59 11.78 20.95
#